data_AF-A0A6N6MRY1-F1
#
_entry.id   AF-A0A6N6MRY1-F1
#
_cell.length_a   1.000
_cell.length_b   1.000
_cell.length_c   1.000
_cell.angle_alpha   90.00
_cell.angle_beta   90.00
_cell.angle_gamma   90.00
#
_symmetry.space_group_name_H-M   'P 1'
#
loop_
_entity.id
_entity.type
_entity.pdbx_description
1 polymer ?
#
loop_
_entity_poly.entity_id
_entity_poly.type
_entity_poly.pdbx_seq_one_letter_code
_entity_poly.pdbx_strand_id
1 'polypeptide(L)'
;MSRRLAPALLGLILAGLGGVPGASAQGEPPIQSPQDAACRNEARARVFSAPDPQGIGLRAVGRQIYTACMQRAQHRARKPARRPRRAR
;
A
#
# COMPACT_ATOMS: atom_id res chain seq x y z
N MET A 1 -26.46 -14.59 -40.70
CA MET A 1 -25.01 -14.75 -40.46
C MET A 1 -24.31 -13.40 -40.59
N SER A 2 -23.25 -13.21 -39.81
CA SER A 2 -22.28 -12.09 -39.87
C SER A 2 -22.59 -10.82 -39.07
N ARG A 3 -22.10 -10.80 -37.83
CA ARG A 3 -21.46 -9.64 -37.16
C ARG A 3 -20.71 -10.16 -35.91
N ARG A 4 -19.50 -10.68 -36.15
CA ARG A 4 -18.46 -10.78 -35.10
C ARG A 4 -17.67 -9.48 -35.15
N LEU A 5 -17.77 -8.67 -34.12
CA LEU A 5 -16.82 -7.59 -33.83
C LEU A 5 -16.63 -7.53 -32.31
N ALA A 6 -15.51 -8.10 -31.89
CA ALA A 6 -14.93 -7.84 -30.58
C ALA A 6 -14.20 -6.50 -30.62
N PRO A 7 -14.38 -5.61 -29.64
CA PRO A 7 -13.35 -4.68 -29.25
C PRO A 7 -12.57 -5.29 -28.09
N ALA A 8 -11.34 -5.66 -28.38
CA ALA A 8 -10.29 -5.71 -27.38
C ALA A 8 -10.09 -4.31 -26.78
N LEU A 9 -9.60 -4.29 -25.53
CA LEU A 9 -8.90 -3.17 -24.89
C LEU A 9 -9.73 -1.93 -24.54
N LEU A 10 -10.12 -1.84 -23.26
CA LEU A 10 -10.00 -0.57 -22.54
C LEU A 10 -9.73 -0.83 -21.05
N GLY A 11 -8.48 -1.21 -20.77
CA GLY A 11 -7.93 -1.01 -19.44
C GLY A 11 -7.66 0.48 -19.24
N LEU A 12 -8.37 1.11 -18.31
CA LEU A 12 -8.03 2.45 -17.83
C LEU A 12 -8.01 2.42 -16.30
N ILE A 13 -6.81 2.17 -15.75
CA ILE A 13 -6.48 2.39 -14.35
C ILE A 13 -6.08 3.86 -14.22
N LEU A 14 -6.98 4.72 -13.75
CA LEU A 14 -6.72 6.10 -13.32
C LEU A 14 -7.77 6.42 -12.24
N ALA A 15 -7.51 7.03 -11.10
CA ALA A 15 -6.31 7.51 -10.46
C ALA A 15 -6.67 7.59 -8.95
N GLY A 16 -5.70 7.34 -8.07
CA GLY A 16 -5.90 7.55 -6.64
C GLY A 16 -6.28 9.01 -6.36
N LEU A 17 -7.42 9.22 -5.72
CA LEU A 17 -7.71 10.50 -5.08
C LEU A 17 -6.80 10.63 -3.85
N GLY A 18 -5.76 11.45 -3.98
CA GLY A 18 -5.13 12.12 -2.84
C GLY A 18 -6.21 12.92 -2.10
N GLY A 19 -6.28 12.91 -0.78
CA GLY A 19 -5.19 13.23 0.13
C GLY A 19 -5.60 14.53 0.82
N VAL A 20 -6.37 14.42 1.91
CA VAL A 20 -6.59 15.50 2.87
C VAL A 20 -5.56 15.33 4.00
N PRO A 21 -4.43 16.06 4.00
CA PRO A 21 -3.55 16.14 5.16
C PRO A 21 -4.14 17.16 6.13
N GLY A 22 -4.84 16.71 7.16
CA GLY A 22 -5.46 17.63 8.11
C GLY A 22 -5.90 16.96 9.40
N ALA A 23 -4.94 16.43 10.17
CA ALA A 23 -5.08 16.21 11.62
C ALA A 23 -3.72 15.78 12.22
N SER A 24 -2.82 16.74 12.46
CA SER A 24 -1.69 16.56 13.38
C SER A 24 -2.20 16.64 14.82
N ALA A 25 -2.91 15.61 15.26
CA ALA A 25 -3.29 15.44 16.67
C ALA A 25 -2.08 14.86 17.42
N GLN A 26 -1.36 15.71 18.15
CA GLN A 26 -0.38 15.38 19.20
C GLN A 26 0.58 14.20 18.87
N GLY A 27 1.66 14.53 18.13
CA GLY A 27 2.94 13.83 18.26
C GLY A 27 3.20 12.63 17.35
N GLU A 28 2.61 12.56 16.16
CA GLU A 28 3.05 11.59 15.15
C GLU A 28 4.40 12.06 14.56
N PRO A 29 5.48 11.25 14.59
CA PRO A 29 6.78 11.68 14.06
C PRO A 29 6.66 12.05 12.58
N PRO A 30 7.46 13.03 12.10
CA PRO A 30 7.37 13.48 10.72
C PRO A 30 7.58 12.32 9.75
N ILE A 31 6.83 12.34 8.65
CA ILE A 31 6.92 11.32 7.59
C ILE A 31 8.33 11.32 7.02
N GLN A 32 8.99 10.17 7.06
CA GLN A 32 10.38 10.03 6.63
C GLN A 32 10.53 9.67 5.15
N SER A 33 9.48 9.10 4.53
CA SER A 33 9.49 8.69 3.13
C SER A 33 8.08 8.46 2.59
N PRO A 34 7.88 8.40 1.26
CA PRO A 34 6.61 7.98 0.68
C PRO A 34 6.16 6.58 1.15
N GLN A 35 7.11 5.66 1.35
CA GLN A 35 6.82 4.33 1.90
C GLN A 35 6.32 4.38 3.35
N ASP A 36 6.92 5.23 4.20
CA ASP A 36 6.46 5.43 5.57
C ASP A 36 5.00 5.92 5.60
N ALA A 37 4.65 6.93 4.78
CA ALA A 37 3.27 7.40 4.67
C ALA A 37 2.30 6.29 4.24
N ALA A 38 2.67 5.48 3.24
CA ALA A 38 1.86 4.37 2.77
C ALA A 38 1.63 3.31 3.87
N CYS A 39 2.70 2.93 4.59
CA CYS A 39 2.60 1.95 5.66
C CYS A 39 1.83 2.46 6.87
N ARG A 40 1.92 3.75 7.20
CA ARG A 40 1.08 4.38 8.23
C ARG A 40 -0.40 4.37 7.85
N ASN A 41 -0.72 4.65 6.60
CA ASN A 41 -2.10 4.58 6.11
C ASN A 41 -2.64 3.14 6.13
N GLU A 42 -1.82 2.16 5.75
CA GLU A 42 -2.20 0.74 5.84
C GLU A 42 -2.52 0.35 7.29
N ALA A 43 -1.66 0.76 8.25
CA ALA A 43 -1.89 0.50 9.67
C ALA A 43 -3.20 1.13 10.15
N ARG A 44 -3.46 2.41 9.84
CA ARG A 44 -4.71 3.11 10.23
C ARG A 44 -5.95 2.46 9.63
N ALA A 45 -5.88 2.00 8.39
CA ALA A 45 -7.00 1.34 7.71
C ALA A 45 -7.34 -0.03 8.30
N ARG A 46 -6.36 -0.72 8.87
CA ARG A 46 -6.49 -2.13 9.29
C ARG A 46 -6.51 -2.34 10.79
N VAL A 47 -6.05 -1.38 11.59
CA VAL A 47 -5.88 -1.52 13.05
C VAL A 47 -7.18 -1.89 13.77
N PHE A 48 -8.34 -1.43 13.29
CA PHE A 48 -9.64 -1.71 13.88
C PHE A 48 -10.28 -3.02 13.39
N SER A 49 -9.82 -3.56 12.26
CA SER A 49 -10.33 -4.80 11.67
C SER A 49 -9.41 -6.00 11.86
N ALA A 50 -8.15 -5.76 12.25
CA ALA A 50 -7.20 -6.82 12.50
C ALA A 50 -7.54 -7.53 13.81
N PRO A 51 -7.52 -8.89 13.84
CA PRO A 51 -7.73 -9.62 15.08
C PRO A 51 -6.59 -9.32 16.05
N ASP A 52 -6.94 -9.11 17.32
CA ASP A 52 -6.00 -8.97 18.44
C ASP A 52 -6.09 -10.21 19.35
N PRO A 53 -5.53 -11.36 18.93
CA PRO A 53 -5.63 -12.61 19.70
C PRO A 53 -4.84 -12.57 21.01
N GLN A 54 -3.98 -11.57 21.20
CA GLN A 54 -3.12 -11.44 22.38
C GLN A 54 -3.57 -10.30 23.29
N GLY A 55 -4.62 -9.56 22.92
CA GLY A 55 -5.11 -8.40 23.67
C GLY A 55 -4.07 -7.29 23.86
N ILE A 56 -3.14 -7.13 22.91
CA ILE A 56 -2.03 -6.15 23.00
C ILE A 56 -2.48 -4.70 22.75
N GLY A 57 -3.73 -4.53 22.30
CA GLY A 57 -4.37 -3.26 22.04
C GLY A 57 -4.03 -2.66 20.67
N LEU A 58 -4.90 -1.74 20.23
CA LEU A 58 -4.86 -1.13 18.90
C LEU A 58 -3.52 -0.49 18.57
N ARG A 59 -2.86 0.18 19.53
CA ARG A 59 -1.55 0.80 19.28
C ARG A 59 -0.53 -0.25 18.88
N ALA A 60 -0.46 -1.38 19.60
CA ALA A 60 0.52 -2.42 19.33
C ALA A 60 0.21 -3.17 18.02
N VAL A 61 -1.07 -3.45 17.75
CA VAL A 61 -1.54 -4.01 16.47
C VAL A 61 -1.17 -3.09 15.30
N GLY A 62 -1.40 -1.78 15.42
CA GLY A 62 -1.02 -0.79 14.43
C GLY A 62 0.49 -0.81 14.11
N ARG A 63 1.34 -0.96 15.15
CA ARG A 63 2.79 -1.13 14.95
C ARG A 63 3.14 -2.41 14.20
N GLN A 64 2.48 -3.53 14.50
CA GLN A 64 2.73 -4.80 13.81
C GLN A 64 2.35 -4.72 12.32
N ILE A 65 1.23 -4.07 12.00
CA ILE A 65 0.83 -3.86 10.60
C ILE A 65 1.85 -2.97 9.89
N TYR A 66 2.29 -1.88 10.53
CA TYR A 66 3.31 -0.98 9.99
C TYR A 66 4.64 -1.72 9.72
N THR A 67 5.15 -2.49 10.69
CA THR A 67 6.43 -3.22 10.52
C THR A 67 6.33 -4.25 9.41
N ALA A 68 5.22 -4.98 9.32
CA ALA A 68 4.99 -5.94 8.23
C ALA A 68 4.92 -5.24 6.85
N CYS A 69 4.29 -4.06 6.76
CA CYS A 69 4.30 -3.26 5.54
C CYS A 69 5.72 -2.82 5.16
N MET A 70 6.48 -2.29 6.11
CA MET A 70 7.85 -1.84 5.88
C MET A 70 8.76 -2.98 5.42
N GLN A 71 8.64 -4.17 6.01
CA GLN A 71 9.37 -5.37 5.57
C GLN A 71 9.07 -5.68 4.09
N ARG A 72 7.80 -5.71 3.69
CA ARG A 72 7.41 -5.93 2.29
C ARG A 72 7.95 -4.85 1.35
N ALA A 73 7.94 -3.58 1.78
CA ALA A 73 8.47 -2.47 1.00
C ALA A 73 9.99 -2.62 0.77
N GLN A 74 10.74 -3.00 1.81
CA GLN A 74 12.18 -3.27 1.70
C GLN A 74 12.49 -4.43 0.75
N HIS A 75 11.71 -5.51 0.81
CA HIS A 75 11.87 -6.63 -0.12
C HIS A 75 11.59 -6.25 -1.57
N ARG A 76 10.64 -5.34 -1.83
CA ARG A 76 10.38 -4.81 -3.18
C ARG A 76 11.53 -3.95 -3.69
N ALA A 77 12.11 -3.10 -2.85
CA ALA A 77 13.26 -2.27 -3.21
C ALA A 77 14.50 -3.11 -3.56
N ARG A 78 14.67 -4.29 -2.96
CA ARG A 78 15.80 -5.18 -3.20
C ARG A 78 15.67 -6.06 -4.45
N LYS A 79 14.50 -6.16 -5.07
CA LYS A 79 14.37 -6.93 -6.32
C LYS A 79 14.98 -6.10 -7.45
N PRO A 80 16.13 -6.48 -8.03
CA PRO A 80 16.64 -5.77 -9.20
C PRO A 80 15.56 -5.85 -10.26
N ALA A 81 15.18 -4.70 -10.83
CA ALA A 81 14.25 -4.63 -11.93
C ALA A 81 14.80 -5.57 -13.01
N ARG A 82 14.19 -6.76 -13.17
CA ARG A 82 14.52 -7.69 -14.24
C ARG A 82 14.19 -6.95 -15.52
N ARG A 83 15.19 -6.28 -16.08
CA ARG A 83 15.12 -5.62 -17.38
C ARG A 83 14.63 -6.72 -18.33
N PRO A 84 13.47 -6.57 -18.99
CA PRO A 84 13.01 -7.57 -19.92
C PRO A 84 14.11 -7.69 -20.98
N ARG A 85 14.82 -8.82 -20.97
CA ARG A 85 15.75 -9.19 -22.03
C ARG A 85 14.87 -9.32 -23.26
N ARG A 86 14.84 -8.26 -24.09
CA ARG A 86 14.33 -8.31 -25.45
C ARG A 86 15.19 -9.34 -26.18
N ALA A 87 14.72 -10.59 -26.19
CA ALA A 87 15.25 -11.60 -27.08
C ALA A 87 14.93 -11.10 -28.50
N ARG A 88 15.99 -10.80 -29.23
CA ARG A 88 15.95 -10.34 -30.61
C ARG A 88 15.98 -11.56 -31.51
#